data_AF-I4ACD8-F1
#
_entry.id   AF-I4ACD8-F1
#
_cell.length_a   1.000
_cell.length_b   1.000
_cell.length_c   1.000
_cell.angle_alpha   90.00
_cell.angle_beta   90.00
_cell.angle_gamma   90.00
#
_symmetry.space_group_name_H-M   'P 1'
#
loop_
_entity.id
_entity.type
_entity.pdbx_description
1 polymer ?
#
loop_
_entity_poly.entity_id
_entity_poly.type
_entity_poly.pdbx_seq_one_letter_code
_entity_poly.pdbx_strand_id
1 'polypeptide(L)'
;MRIAHGNLCRNVVDQNLTRHSEETKRERILSAVKQQQSAEEAMAEQKNQQEAYLEAMNQQMKISGEQMKGEKEKLKILLTCLEISRRLAGGDKVPQADHQYLMKHDSALYARSILMRFPKHNPHEYKQLSEDSGCRDELQIGSLDGNASYQGLKDVLVQCGGAVLDVTV
;
A
#
# COMPACT_ATOMS: atom_id res chain seq x y z
N MET A 1 -38.66 -87.05 -53.20
CA MET A 1 -37.48 -86.17 -53.02
C MET A 1 -37.97 -84.86 -52.39
N ARG A 2 -37.50 -84.50 -51.19
CA ARG A 2 -37.72 -83.16 -50.58
C ARG A 2 -36.42 -82.38 -50.68
N ILE A 3 -36.45 -81.22 -51.32
CA ILE A 3 -35.39 -80.21 -51.26
C ILE A 3 -35.86 -79.18 -50.22
N ALA A 4 -35.15 -79.05 -49.10
CA ALA A 4 -35.30 -77.90 -48.22
C ALA A 4 -34.18 -76.92 -48.58
N HIS A 5 -34.54 -75.87 -49.31
CA HIS A 5 -33.69 -74.70 -49.49
C HIS A 5 -33.49 -74.00 -48.15
N GLY A 6 -32.25 -73.57 -47.94
CA GLY A 6 -31.87 -72.81 -46.76
C GLY A 6 -32.63 -71.49 -46.64
N ASN A 7 -32.50 -70.88 -45.47
CA ASN A 7 -32.60 -69.44 -45.37
C ASN A 7 -31.44 -68.94 -44.53
N LEU A 8 -30.50 -68.32 -45.24
CA LEU A 8 -29.47 -67.45 -44.73
C LEU A 8 -30.19 -66.25 -44.08
N CYS A 9 -30.29 -66.23 -42.75
CA CYS A 9 -30.76 -65.03 -42.05
C CYS A 9 -29.76 -63.90 -42.32
N ARG A 10 -30.09 -63.08 -43.32
CA ARG A 10 -29.41 -61.82 -43.64
C ARG A 10 -29.68 -60.88 -42.46
N ASN A 11 -28.65 -60.59 -41.66
CA ASN A 11 -28.73 -59.54 -40.63
C ASN A 11 -28.97 -58.20 -41.32
N VAL A 12 -30.24 -57.83 -41.47
CA VAL A 12 -30.63 -56.47 -41.81
C VAL A 12 -30.47 -55.69 -40.51
N VAL A 13 -29.26 -55.22 -40.25
CA VAL A 13 -29.07 -54.15 -39.26
C VAL A 13 -29.91 -52.98 -39.77
N ASP A 14 -30.94 -52.65 -39.00
CA ASP A 14 -31.91 -51.62 -39.33
C ASP A 14 -31.18 -50.27 -39.47
N GLN A 15 -30.96 -49.82 -40.71
CA GLN A 15 -30.18 -48.62 -41.02
C GLN A 15 -30.74 -47.36 -40.31
N ASN A 16 -32.04 -47.38 -40.00
CA ASN A 16 -32.73 -46.33 -39.27
C ASN A 16 -32.36 -46.30 -37.78
N LEU A 17 -32.14 -47.47 -37.15
CA LEU A 17 -31.75 -47.57 -35.74
C LEU A 17 -30.32 -47.06 -35.53
N THR A 18 -29.43 -47.34 -36.48
CA THR A 18 -28.05 -46.81 -36.48
C THR A 18 -28.01 -45.31 -36.73
N ARG A 19 -28.84 -44.76 -37.64
CA ARG A 19 -28.90 -43.31 -37.90
C ARG A 19 -29.37 -42.52 -36.68
N HIS A 20 -30.44 -42.97 -36.03
CA HIS A 20 -30.95 -42.32 -34.81
C HIS A 20 -29.92 -42.36 -33.67
N SER A 21 -29.20 -43.48 -33.52
CA SER A 21 -28.11 -43.61 -32.54
C SER A 21 -26.97 -42.62 -32.81
N GLU A 22 -26.57 -42.46 -34.07
CA GLU A 22 -25.51 -41.52 -34.48
C GLU A 22 -25.93 -40.05 -34.34
N GLU A 23 -27.19 -39.69 -34.63
CA GLU A 23 -27.75 -38.35 -34.39
C GLU A 23 -27.77 -38.02 -32.88
N THR A 24 -28.20 -38.98 -32.05
CA THR A 24 -28.20 -38.80 -30.59
C THR A 24 -26.79 -38.62 -30.03
N LYS A 25 -25.78 -39.31 -30.60
CA LYS A 25 -24.37 -39.13 -30.23
C LYS A 25 -23.87 -37.74 -30.62
N ARG A 26 -24.20 -37.26 -31.82
CA ARG A 26 -23.80 -35.93 -32.32
C ARG A 26 -24.40 -34.81 -31.47
N GLU A 27 -25.67 -34.91 -31.08
CA GLU A 27 -26.31 -33.93 -30.18
C GLU A 27 -25.65 -33.88 -28.81
N ARG A 28 -25.28 -35.04 -28.24
CA ARG A 28 -24.55 -35.10 -26.96
C ARG A 28 -23.15 -34.50 -27.04
N ILE A 29 -22.44 -34.72 -28.15
CA ILE A 29 -21.11 -34.12 -28.36
C ILE A 29 -21.26 -32.61 -28.51
N LEU A 30 -22.25 -32.14 -29.28
CA LEU A 30 -22.48 -30.71 -29.49
C LEU A 30 -22.86 -30.01 -28.17
N SER A 31 -23.70 -30.62 -27.34
CA SER A 31 -24.08 -30.06 -26.04
C SER A 31 -22.91 -30.05 -25.04
N ALA A 32 -22.08 -31.10 -25.03
CA ALA A 32 -20.87 -31.15 -24.22
C ALA A 32 -19.85 -30.08 -24.62
N VAL A 33 -19.60 -29.89 -25.92
CA VAL A 33 -18.72 -28.83 -26.43
C VAL A 33 -19.24 -27.45 -26.05
N LYS A 34 -20.56 -27.22 -26.16
CA LYS A 34 -21.17 -25.93 -25.79
C LYS A 34 -21.08 -25.65 -24.29
N GLN A 35 -21.27 -26.66 -23.45
CA GLN A 35 -21.06 -26.55 -21.99
C GLN A 35 -19.59 -26.25 -21.68
N GLN A 36 -18.67 -26.94 -22.33
CA GLN A 36 -17.23 -26.78 -22.12
C GLN A 36 -16.75 -25.38 -22.54
N GLN A 37 -17.23 -24.86 -23.67
CA GLN A 37 -16.99 -23.47 -24.09
C GLN A 37 -17.55 -22.46 -23.08
N SER A 38 -18.79 -22.64 -22.60
CA SER A 38 -19.37 -21.71 -21.61
C SER A 38 -18.62 -21.73 -20.26
N ALA A 39 -18.10 -22.91 -19.88
CA ALA A 39 -17.30 -23.03 -18.66
C ALA A 39 -15.92 -22.38 -18.81
N GLU A 40 -15.30 -22.52 -19.99
CA GLU A 40 -14.01 -21.91 -20.30
C GLU A 40 -14.12 -20.37 -20.40
N GLU A 41 -15.21 -19.86 -21.00
CA GLU A 41 -15.55 -18.43 -21.02
C GLU A 41 -15.79 -17.88 -19.61
N ALA A 42 -16.57 -18.57 -18.78
CA ALA A 42 -16.81 -18.16 -17.38
C ALA A 42 -15.52 -18.15 -16.55
N MET A 43 -14.64 -19.14 -16.75
CA MET A 43 -13.34 -19.20 -16.09
C MET A 43 -12.40 -18.09 -16.57
N ALA A 44 -12.41 -17.77 -17.87
CA ALA A 44 -11.64 -16.68 -18.45
C ALA A 44 -12.14 -15.31 -17.93
N GLU A 45 -13.45 -15.13 -17.83
CA GLU A 45 -14.05 -13.92 -17.28
C GLU A 45 -13.72 -13.75 -15.79
N GLN A 46 -13.82 -14.83 -15.01
CA GLN A 46 -13.41 -14.83 -13.60
C GLN A 46 -11.92 -14.49 -13.43
N LYS A 47 -11.06 -15.05 -14.29
CA LYS A 47 -9.62 -14.76 -14.27
C LYS A 47 -9.34 -13.28 -14.60
N ASN A 48 -10.00 -12.74 -15.62
CA ASN A 48 -9.87 -11.33 -15.99
C ASN A 48 -10.35 -10.41 -14.87
N GLN A 49 -11.47 -10.75 -14.21
CA GLN A 49 -11.97 -9.99 -13.05
C GLN A 49 -10.97 -10.02 -11.88
N GLN A 50 -10.39 -11.19 -11.61
CA GLN A 50 -9.38 -11.34 -10.57
C GLN A 50 -8.09 -10.56 -10.89
N GLU A 51 -7.65 -10.58 -12.14
CA GLU A 51 -6.48 -9.84 -12.60
C GLU A 51 -6.69 -8.34 -12.53
N ALA A 52 -7.85 -7.84 -12.98
CA ALA A 52 -8.23 -6.43 -12.85
C ALA A 52 -8.30 -5.97 -11.38
N TYR A 53 -8.82 -6.83 -10.49
CA TYR A 53 -8.86 -6.55 -9.06
C TYR A 53 -7.44 -6.44 -8.46
N LEU A 54 -6.57 -7.39 -8.79
CA LEU A 54 -5.17 -7.37 -8.34
C LEU A 54 -4.40 -6.16 -8.88
N GLU A 55 -4.65 -5.78 -10.13
CA GLU A 55 -4.04 -4.60 -10.74
C GLU A 55 -4.49 -3.32 -10.03
N ALA A 56 -5.79 -3.17 -9.78
CA ALA A 56 -6.33 -2.02 -9.03
C ALA A 56 -5.74 -1.93 -7.62
N MET A 57 -5.64 -3.06 -6.90
CA MET A 57 -5.03 -3.11 -5.57
C MET A 57 -3.55 -2.70 -5.61
N ASN A 58 -2.79 -3.21 -6.60
CA ASN A 58 -1.38 -2.85 -6.77
C ASN A 58 -1.20 -1.37 -7.09
N GLN A 59 -2.05 -0.78 -7.93
CA GLN A 59 -2.03 0.65 -8.22
C GLN A 59 -2.32 1.47 -6.94
N GLN A 60 -3.31 1.08 -6.15
CA GLN A 60 -3.64 1.74 -4.89
C GLN A 60 -2.47 1.68 -3.88
N MET A 61 -1.81 0.53 -3.74
CA MET A 61 -0.64 0.39 -2.88
C MET A 61 0.53 1.28 -3.34
N LYS A 62 0.78 1.39 -4.65
CA LYS A 62 1.83 2.29 -5.18
C LYS A 62 1.54 3.75 -4.83
N ILE A 63 0.32 4.22 -5.09
CA ILE A 63 -0.10 5.59 -4.79
C ILE A 63 0.06 5.86 -3.29
N SER A 64 -0.41 4.94 -2.44
CA SER A 64 -0.29 5.06 -0.98
C SER A 64 1.17 5.09 -0.53
N GLY A 65 2.04 4.26 -1.12
CA GLY A 65 3.47 4.25 -0.83
C GLY A 65 4.17 5.56 -1.20
N GLU A 66 3.86 6.13 -2.36
CA GLU A 66 4.40 7.43 -2.80
C GLU A 66 3.94 8.57 -1.90
N GLN A 67 2.65 8.60 -1.54
CA GLN A 67 2.10 9.57 -0.59
C GLN A 67 2.80 9.46 0.77
N MET A 68 2.96 8.25 1.29
CA MET A 68 3.65 8.02 2.57
C MET A 68 5.11 8.49 2.52
N LYS A 69 5.81 8.28 1.40
CA LYS A 69 7.18 8.78 1.21
C LYS A 69 7.23 10.30 1.22
N GLY A 70 6.28 10.96 0.55
CA GLY A 70 6.17 12.42 0.54
C GLY A 70 5.90 13.00 1.93
N GLU A 71 4.97 12.39 2.68
CA GLU A 71 4.67 12.82 4.05
C GLU A 71 5.84 12.57 5.02
N LYS A 72 6.57 11.46 4.85
CA LYS A 72 7.80 11.18 5.63
C LYS A 72 8.86 12.27 5.42
N GLU A 73 9.06 12.73 4.19
CA GLU A 73 10.04 13.78 3.90
C GLU A 73 9.61 15.13 4.49
N LYS A 74 8.34 15.50 4.35
CA LYS A 74 7.80 16.71 4.99
C LYS A 74 7.99 16.68 6.51
N LEU A 75 7.75 15.53 7.14
CA LEU A 75 7.95 15.36 8.58
C LEU A 75 9.43 15.50 8.97
N LYS A 76 10.37 14.95 8.17
CA LYS A 76 11.81 15.10 8.39
C LYS A 76 12.24 16.57 8.35
N ILE A 77 11.75 17.32 7.36
CA ILE A 77 12.00 18.77 7.25
C ILE A 77 11.46 19.50 8.48
N LEU A 78 10.20 19.24 8.87
CA LEU A 78 9.56 19.86 10.01
C LEU A 78 10.34 19.62 11.31
N LEU A 79 10.71 18.37 11.60
CA LEU A 79 11.48 18.02 12.81
C LEU A 79 12.85 18.69 12.82
N THR A 80 13.51 18.78 11.66
CA THR A 80 14.80 19.48 11.51
C THR A 80 14.64 20.98 11.81
N CYS A 81 13.62 21.63 11.25
CA CYS A 81 13.30 23.04 11.50
C CYS A 81 12.99 23.31 12.98
N LEU A 82 12.20 22.45 13.62
CA LEU A 82 11.86 22.58 15.05
C LEU A 82 13.09 22.43 15.95
N GLU A 83 13.99 21.49 15.66
CA GLU A 83 15.21 21.33 16.44
C GLU A 83 16.17 22.51 16.26
N ILE A 84 16.34 23.02 15.04
CA ILE A 84 17.12 24.24 14.79
C ILE A 84 16.50 25.42 15.55
N SER A 85 15.17 25.59 15.45
CA SER A 85 14.43 26.63 16.17
C SER A 85 14.65 26.55 17.68
N ARG A 86 14.57 25.34 18.25
CA ARG A 86 14.82 25.10 19.67
C ARG A 86 16.23 25.53 20.09
N ARG A 87 17.25 25.20 19.29
CA ARG A 87 18.65 25.60 19.56
C ARG A 87 18.83 27.12 19.49
N LEU A 88 18.23 27.76 18.48
CA LEU A 88 18.26 29.22 18.31
C LEU A 88 17.58 29.95 19.46
N ALA A 89 16.33 29.58 19.76
CA ALA A 89 15.56 30.16 20.86
C ALA A 89 16.25 29.89 22.21
N GLY A 90 16.86 28.72 22.39
CA GLY A 90 17.63 28.37 23.58
C GLY A 90 18.94 29.14 23.77
N GLY A 91 19.33 29.99 22.81
CA GLY A 91 20.53 30.82 22.93
C GLY A 91 21.80 30.18 22.41
N ASP A 92 21.77 28.93 22.01
CA ASP A 92 22.95 28.17 21.61
C ASP A 92 23.54 28.65 20.27
N LYS A 93 24.76 28.23 19.96
CA LYS A 93 25.43 28.53 18.70
C LYS A 93 25.02 27.49 17.66
N VAL A 94 24.39 27.98 16.60
CA VAL A 94 23.87 27.17 15.49
C VAL A 94 24.68 27.47 14.23
N PRO A 95 25.06 26.46 13.43
CA PRO A 95 25.80 26.68 12.18
C PRO A 95 25.02 27.53 11.17
N GLN A 96 25.74 28.31 10.35
CA GLN A 96 25.13 29.21 9.37
C GLN A 96 24.24 28.47 8.35
N ALA A 97 24.60 27.25 7.97
CA ALA A 97 23.79 26.42 7.07
C ALA A 97 22.42 26.10 7.68
N ASP A 98 22.34 25.81 8.99
CA ASP A 98 21.09 25.55 9.69
C ASP A 98 20.23 26.82 9.81
N HIS A 99 20.84 27.99 10.00
CA HIS A 99 20.14 29.27 9.91
C HIS A 99 19.47 29.45 8.53
N GLN A 100 20.22 29.21 7.44
CA GLN A 100 19.72 29.31 6.07
C GLN A 100 18.63 28.27 5.78
N TYR A 101 18.82 27.04 6.26
CA TYR A 101 17.85 25.96 6.11
C TYR A 101 16.51 26.33 6.76
N LEU A 102 16.52 26.73 8.03
CA LEU A 102 15.30 27.13 8.73
C LEU A 102 14.65 28.34 8.05
N MET A 103 15.42 29.35 7.64
CA MET A 103 14.88 30.51 6.95
C MET A 103 14.24 30.17 5.59
N LYS A 104 14.78 29.17 4.87
CA LYS A 104 14.24 28.70 3.59
C LYS A 104 12.94 27.91 3.75
N HIS A 105 12.84 27.08 4.79
CA HIS A 105 11.71 26.17 4.99
C HIS A 105 10.60 26.75 5.87
N ASP A 106 10.93 27.57 6.87
CA ASP A 106 9.99 28.26 7.75
C ASP A 106 10.59 29.57 8.29
N SER A 107 10.49 30.63 7.48
CA SER A 107 11.02 31.96 7.81
C SER A 107 10.31 32.62 9.01
N ALA A 108 9.04 32.30 9.23
CA ALA A 108 8.28 32.81 10.36
C ALA A 108 8.77 32.19 11.67
N LEU A 109 9.00 30.87 11.69
CA LEU A 109 9.60 30.18 12.82
C LEU A 109 11.04 30.66 13.08
N TYR A 110 11.83 30.91 12.02
CA TYR A 110 13.15 31.53 12.16
C TYR A 110 13.06 32.86 12.91
N ALA A 111 12.25 33.79 12.42
CA ALA A 111 12.07 35.11 13.03
C ALA A 111 11.62 35.01 14.49
N ARG A 112 10.66 34.13 14.78
CA ARG A 112 10.17 33.87 16.14
C ARG A 112 11.27 33.33 17.05
N SER A 113 12.11 32.42 16.56
CA SER A 113 13.21 31.82 17.33
C SER A 113 14.27 32.85 17.70
N ILE A 114 14.57 33.77 16.78
CA ILE A 114 15.50 34.87 17.04
C ILE A 114 14.89 35.85 18.05
N LEU A 115 13.61 36.19 17.91
CA LEU A 115 12.91 37.11 18.81
C LEU A 115 12.82 36.56 20.24
N MET A 116 12.59 35.25 20.39
CA MET A 116 12.45 34.56 21.67
C MET A 116 13.79 34.05 22.23
N ARG A 117 14.92 34.46 21.65
CA ARG A 117 16.23 33.92 21.99
C ARG A 117 16.64 34.29 23.42
N PHE A 118 16.95 33.27 24.24
CA PHE A 118 17.49 33.44 25.58
C PHE A 118 19.00 33.64 25.55
N PRO A 119 19.55 34.77 26.05
CA PRO A 119 21.00 34.95 26.16
C PRO A 119 21.61 33.93 27.12
N LYS A 120 22.75 33.34 26.74
CA LYS A 120 23.44 32.30 27.52
C LYS A 120 24.92 32.66 27.67
N HIS A 121 25.45 32.58 28.89
CA HIS A 121 26.84 32.92 29.20
C HIS A 121 27.85 32.02 28.47
N ASN A 122 27.52 30.73 28.32
CA ASN A 122 28.34 29.77 27.58
C ASN A 122 27.43 28.93 26.65
N PRO A 123 27.11 29.44 25.44
CA PRO A 123 26.23 28.74 24.52
C PRO A 123 26.90 27.48 23.96
N HIS A 124 26.14 26.39 23.86
CA HIS A 124 26.65 25.15 23.28
C HIS A 124 26.81 25.30 21.77
N GLU A 125 27.89 24.74 21.21
CA GLU A 125 28.15 24.74 19.77
C GLU A 125 27.66 23.44 19.16
N TYR A 126 26.57 23.51 18.40
CA TYR A 126 26.05 22.33 17.71
C TYR A 126 26.73 22.12 16.36
N LYS A 127 26.87 20.85 15.98
CA LYS A 127 27.11 20.45 14.59
C LYS A 127 25.87 20.72 13.74
N GLN A 128 26.10 20.90 12.45
CA GLN A 128 25.04 21.12 11.47
C GLN A 128 24.07 19.94 11.48
N LEU A 129 22.77 20.25 11.50
CA LEU A 129 21.69 19.27 11.48
C LEU A 129 21.12 19.08 10.08
N SER A 130 21.02 20.17 9.31
CA SER A 130 20.53 20.12 7.93
C SER A 130 21.51 19.36 7.05
N GLU A 131 21.00 18.44 6.25
CA GLU A 131 21.80 17.85 5.18
C GLU A 131 22.12 18.94 4.16
N ASP A 132 23.39 19.05 3.78
CA ASP A 132 23.79 19.96 2.72
C ASP A 132 23.01 19.62 1.47
N SER A 133 22.29 20.58 0.89
CA SER A 133 21.50 20.38 -0.33
C SER A 133 22.37 20.12 -1.58
N GLY A 134 23.68 19.89 -1.40
CA GLY A 134 24.63 19.41 -2.39
C GLY A 134 25.19 18.02 -2.05
N CYS A 135 24.79 17.03 -2.85
CA CYS A 135 25.43 15.71 -3.06
C CYS A 135 25.25 14.55 -2.04
N ARG A 136 24.49 13.57 -2.54
CA ARG A 136 24.52 12.09 -2.40
C ARG A 136 24.12 11.44 -1.06
N ASP A 137 23.13 10.54 -1.23
CA ASP A 137 22.91 9.28 -0.52
C ASP A 137 24.04 8.87 0.43
N GLU A 138 23.73 8.88 1.73
CA GLU A 138 23.70 7.68 2.58
C GLU A 138 23.38 8.13 4.01
N LEU A 139 22.13 7.94 4.44
CA LEU A 139 21.84 7.81 5.86
C LEU A 139 21.36 6.39 6.13
N GLN A 140 22.32 5.56 6.54
CA GLN A 140 22.08 4.32 7.26
C GLN A 140 21.30 4.66 8.54
N ILE A 141 19.98 4.48 8.51
CA ILE A 141 19.19 4.37 9.73
C ILE A 141 19.35 2.93 10.18
N GLY A 142 20.10 2.75 11.28
CA GLY A 142 20.30 1.45 11.91
C GLY A 142 18.97 0.76 12.18
N SER A 143 18.89 -0.50 11.76
CA SER A 143 17.82 -1.42 12.10
C SER A 143 17.73 -1.53 13.62
N LEU A 144 16.66 -1.01 14.21
CA LEU A 144 16.28 -1.39 15.57
C LEU A 144 15.44 -2.64 15.46
N ASP A 145 16.10 -3.78 15.64
CA ASP A 145 15.47 -5.08 15.78
C ASP A 145 14.47 -5.06 16.94
N GLY A 146 13.28 -5.60 16.67
CA GLY A 146 12.18 -5.66 17.60
C GLY A 146 12.46 -6.58 18.77
N ASN A 147 12.53 -6.01 19.97
CA ASN A 147 11.87 -6.53 21.18
C ASN A 147 12.10 -5.55 22.33
N ALA A 148 11.13 -4.68 22.61
CA ALA A 148 11.08 -3.95 23.87
C ALA A 148 9.62 -3.86 24.35
N SER A 149 9.36 -4.63 25.39
CA SER A 149 8.11 -4.73 26.14
C SER A 149 7.68 -3.36 26.69
N TYR A 150 6.46 -2.92 26.39
CA TYR A 150 5.85 -1.72 26.94
C TYR A 150 5.41 -1.93 28.39
N GLN A 151 6.26 -1.55 29.35
CA GLN A 151 5.79 -1.16 30.68
C GLN A 151 6.59 0.04 31.17
N GLY A 152 5.88 1.15 31.39
CA GLY A 152 6.35 2.21 32.28
C GLY A 152 6.33 3.64 31.73
N LEU A 153 5.14 4.18 31.46
CA LEU A 153 4.91 5.63 31.50
C LEU A 153 3.54 5.90 32.16
N LYS A 154 3.43 5.50 33.43
CA LYS A 154 2.49 6.15 34.35
C LYS A 154 3.22 7.34 34.95
N ASP A 155 2.49 8.44 35.07
CA ASP A 155 2.85 9.68 35.78
C ASP A 155 3.53 10.77 34.94
N VAL A 156 2.75 11.38 34.02
CA VAL A 156 2.76 12.84 33.89
C VAL A 156 1.31 13.33 33.82
N LEU A 157 0.82 13.79 34.98
CA LEU A 157 -0.43 14.50 35.14
C LEU A 157 -0.29 15.89 34.49
N VAL A 158 -0.80 16.07 33.27
CA VAL A 158 -1.04 17.41 32.71
C VAL A 158 -2.47 17.80 33.06
N GLN A 159 -2.62 18.62 34.09
CA GLN A 159 -3.88 19.31 34.39
C GLN A 159 -4.15 20.33 33.27
N CYS A 160 -5.01 19.96 32.33
CA CYS A 160 -5.68 20.94 31.46
C CYS A 160 -6.77 21.62 32.27
N GLY A 161 -6.55 22.88 32.64
CA GLY A 161 -7.53 23.72 33.30
C GLY A 161 -8.78 23.93 32.44
N GLY A 162 -9.92 23.53 33.00
CA GLY A 162 -11.17 24.29 33.04
C GLY A 162 -11.78 24.80 31.73
N ALA A 163 -12.77 24.07 31.23
CA ALA A 163 -14.06 24.65 30.86
C ALA A 163 -15.15 23.58 30.99
N VAL A 164 -16.02 23.76 31.98
CA VAL A 164 -17.31 23.05 32.08
C VAL A 164 -18.28 23.79 31.17
N LEU A 165 -18.71 23.17 30.09
CA LEU A 165 -19.99 23.49 29.46
C LEU A 165 -20.84 22.23 29.52
N ASP A 166 -21.64 22.21 30.57
CA ASP A 166 -22.76 21.30 30.77
C ASP A 166 -23.90 21.77 29.86
N VAL A 167 -24.27 20.95 28.88
CA VAL A 167 -25.63 20.94 28.35
C VAL A 167 -26.01 19.48 28.17
N THR A 168 -26.78 19.01 29.14
CA THR A 168 -27.48 17.73 29.10
C THR A 168 -28.74 17.87 28.22
N VAL A 169 -29.00 16.83 27.42
CA VAL A 169 -30.21 16.49 26.64
C VAL A 169 -30.46 17.26 25.35
#